data_AF-A0A7N2R8K3-F1
#
_entry.id   AF-A0A7N2R8K3-F1
#
_cell.length_a   1.000
_cell.length_b   1.000
_cell.length_c   1.000
_cell.angle_alpha   90.00
_cell.angle_beta   90.00
_cell.angle_gamma   90.00
#
_symmetry.space_group_name_H-M   'P 1'
#
loop_
_entity.id
_entity.type
_entity.pdbx_description
1 polymer ?
#
loop_
_entity_poly.entity_id
_entity_poly.type
_entity_poly.pdbx_seq_one_letter_code
_entity_poly.pdbx_strand_id
1 'polypeptide(L)'
;MDSSSWSKLPRELMELIFRRSMNTKDLGRCSLVCTTWRLLIADIWGKNFSLLRTANTGATKRIVWDYKNFQIETFKGCKAELVDSLFHWEAIMIGPKDTPYADGVFLLKIYLSPGHSFQHPKVKFLTKVYHPNIGRDGRVCVEKSWCPSLTIFQLLLVIYARFSNPEPDDPIDCEIAQMYKTQRIQYDENARDWTKKYATASQESAIDWSRFLKNNKILEPTKLVD
;
A
#
# COMPACT_ATOMS: atom_id res chain seq x y z
N MET A 1 -33.81 -2.12 3.37
CA MET A 1 -33.81 -3.36 4.19
C MET A 1 -32.78 -3.19 5.28
N ASP A 2 -33.19 -3.33 6.53
CA ASP A 2 -32.44 -2.95 7.72
C ASP A 2 -31.12 -3.75 7.87
N SER A 3 -29.99 -3.07 7.64
CA SER A 3 -28.62 -3.60 7.64
C SER A 3 -27.98 -3.62 9.05
N SER A 4 -28.77 -3.36 10.08
CA SER A 4 -28.29 -3.08 11.44
C SER A 4 -28.21 -4.31 12.37
N SER A 5 -28.77 -5.46 11.97
CA SER A 5 -28.88 -6.61 12.87
C SER A 5 -27.72 -7.60 12.75
N TRP A 6 -26.89 -7.64 13.78
CA TRP A 6 -25.85 -8.66 14.02
C TRP A 6 -26.39 -10.09 14.01
N SER A 7 -27.71 -10.28 14.17
CA SER A 7 -28.37 -11.59 14.13
C SER A 7 -28.32 -12.30 12.78
N LYS A 8 -27.91 -11.60 11.71
CA LYS A 8 -27.78 -12.15 10.35
C LYS A 8 -26.36 -12.63 10.02
N LEU A 9 -25.40 -12.45 10.92
CA LEU A 9 -24.02 -12.90 10.71
C LEU A 9 -23.88 -14.41 10.96
N PRO A 10 -23.08 -15.13 10.15
CA PRO A 10 -22.77 -16.54 10.39
C PRO A 10 -22.20 -16.74 11.80
N ARG A 11 -22.65 -17.79 12.49
CA ARG A 11 -22.31 -18.04 13.90
C ARG A 11 -20.79 -18.14 14.13
N GLU A 12 -20.09 -18.78 13.21
CA GLU A 12 -18.63 -18.94 13.21
C GLU A 12 -17.89 -17.59 13.21
N LEU A 13 -18.41 -16.60 12.46
CA LEU A 13 -17.84 -15.25 12.40
C LEU A 13 -18.08 -14.48 13.70
N MET A 14 -19.24 -14.68 14.34
CA MET A 14 -19.52 -14.08 15.64
C MET A 14 -18.61 -14.64 16.74
N GLU A 15 -18.33 -15.94 16.71
CA GLU A 15 -17.41 -16.57 17.66
C GLU A 15 -15.95 -16.12 17.44
N LEU A 16 -15.56 -15.87 16.18
CA LEU A 16 -14.26 -15.30 15.82
C LEU A 16 -14.08 -13.85 16.33
N ILE A 17 -15.10 -13.01 16.19
CA ILE A 17 -15.06 -11.60 16.61
C ILE A 17 -15.01 -11.48 18.14
N PHE A 18 -15.82 -12.27 18.86
CA PHE A 18 -15.98 -12.14 20.31
C PHE A 18 -15.14 -13.13 21.12
N ARG A 19 -14.44 -14.06 20.46
CA ARG A 19 -13.58 -15.11 21.07
C ARG A 19 -14.27 -15.92 22.16
N ARG A 20 -15.59 -16.08 22.08
CA ARG A 20 -16.43 -16.90 22.95
C ARG A 20 -17.71 -17.27 22.22
N SER A 21 -18.31 -18.40 22.59
CA SER A 21 -19.65 -18.76 22.09
C SER A 21 -20.68 -17.80 22.67
N MET A 22 -21.45 -17.14 21.79
CA MET A 22 -22.46 -16.16 22.19
C MET A 22 -23.86 -16.77 22.15
N ASN A 23 -24.63 -16.51 23.20
CA ASN A 23 -26.05 -16.85 23.22
C ASN A 23 -26.91 -15.69 22.65
N THR A 24 -28.20 -15.94 22.47
CA THR A 24 -29.15 -14.96 21.91
C THR A 24 -29.27 -13.67 22.73
N LYS A 25 -28.97 -13.69 24.03
CA LYS A 25 -28.95 -12.49 24.89
C LYS A 25 -27.68 -11.66 24.68
N ASP A 26 -26.53 -12.29 24.42
CA ASP A 26 -25.26 -11.60 24.12
C ASP A 26 -25.31 -10.87 22.76
N LEU A 27 -25.99 -11.46 21.77
CA LEU A 27 -26.22 -10.87 20.44
C LEU A 27 -27.03 -9.58 20.51
N GLY A 28 -28.04 -9.54 21.40
CA GLY A 28 -28.86 -8.35 21.63
C GLY A 28 -28.11 -7.18 22.27
N ARG A 29 -26.99 -7.43 22.97
CA ARG A 29 -26.14 -6.40 23.59
C ARG A 29 -25.05 -5.87 22.65
N CYS A 30 -24.63 -6.65 21.65
CA CYS A 30 -23.61 -6.24 20.67
C CYS A 30 -24.12 -5.21 19.65
N SER A 31 -25.44 -5.08 19.49
CA SER A 31 -26.07 -3.99 18.70
C SER A 31 -25.69 -2.58 19.20
N LEU A 32 -25.27 -2.47 20.47
CA LEU A 32 -24.86 -1.23 21.14
C LEU A 32 -23.34 -1.01 21.18
N VAL A 33 -22.52 -2.00 20.81
CA VAL A 33 -21.07 -1.93 21.02
C VAL A 33 -20.32 -1.63 19.71
N CYS A 34 -19.94 -0.36 19.61
CA CYS A 34 -18.81 0.16 18.84
C CYS A 34 -19.00 0.28 17.30
N THR A 35 -19.41 1.47 16.87
CA THR A 35 -19.33 1.97 15.48
C THR A 35 -17.97 1.72 14.81
N THR A 36 -16.88 1.64 15.58
CA THR A 36 -15.51 1.38 15.09
C THR A 36 -15.31 -0.01 14.48
N TRP A 37 -16.09 -1.01 14.90
CA TRP A 37 -16.07 -2.35 14.31
C TRP A 37 -16.98 -2.48 13.09
N ARG A 38 -18.07 -1.71 13.03
CA ARG A 38 -18.96 -1.68 11.85
C ARG A 38 -18.23 -1.27 10.58
N LEU A 39 -17.36 -0.25 10.64
CA LEU A 39 -16.60 0.21 9.47
C LEU A 39 -15.54 -0.81 9.03
N LEU A 40 -14.82 -1.42 9.98
CA LEU A 40 -13.83 -2.46 9.69
C LEU A 40 -14.51 -3.71 9.09
N ILE A 41 -15.64 -4.13 9.66
CA ILE A 41 -16.39 -5.28 9.17
C ILE A 41 -17.03 -4.95 7.82
N ALA A 42 -17.55 -3.76 7.58
CA ALA A 42 -18.12 -3.38 6.27
C ALA A 42 -17.07 -3.27 5.16
N ASP A 43 -15.83 -2.88 5.49
CA ASP A 43 -14.71 -2.78 4.54
C ASP A 43 -14.05 -4.15 4.27
N ILE A 44 -14.04 -5.03 5.28
CA ILE A 44 -13.64 -6.45 5.16
C ILE A 44 -14.77 -7.31 4.55
N TRP A 45 -16.04 -6.90 4.68
CA TRP A 45 -17.18 -7.62 4.11
C TRP A 45 -17.14 -7.49 2.58
N GLY A 46 -16.70 -8.56 1.93
CA GLY A 46 -16.45 -8.61 0.49
C GLY A 46 -14.98 -8.73 0.13
N LYS A 47 -14.06 -8.49 1.08
CA LYS A 47 -12.61 -8.69 0.93
C LYS A 47 -12.08 -9.63 2.02
N ASN A 48 -11.93 -10.89 1.65
CA ASN A 48 -11.15 -11.96 2.29
C ASN A 48 -11.15 -12.02 3.85
N PHE A 49 -12.04 -12.84 4.42
CA PHE A 49 -12.16 -13.14 5.86
C PHE A 49 -10.88 -13.69 6.52
N SER A 50 -9.84 -14.05 5.75
CA SER A 50 -8.52 -14.45 6.25
C SER A 50 -7.88 -13.37 7.14
N LEU A 51 -8.16 -12.08 6.88
CA LEU A 51 -7.61 -10.94 7.61
C LEU A 51 -7.97 -10.96 9.11
N LEU A 52 -9.15 -11.50 9.46
CA LEU A 52 -9.65 -11.59 10.83
C LEU A 52 -9.07 -12.78 11.62
N ARG A 53 -8.39 -13.74 10.98
CA ARG A 53 -7.78 -14.90 11.66
C ARG A 53 -6.50 -14.56 12.40
N THR A 54 -5.97 -13.34 12.23
CA THR A 54 -4.68 -12.95 12.80
C THR A 54 -4.78 -12.71 14.31
N ALA A 55 -3.80 -13.19 15.08
CA ALA A 55 -3.75 -13.03 16.54
C ALA A 55 -3.80 -11.54 16.96
N ASN A 56 -4.56 -11.20 18.01
CA ASN A 56 -4.72 -9.83 18.53
C ASN A 56 -3.47 -9.37 19.31
N THR A 57 -2.38 -9.10 18.59
CA THR A 57 -1.11 -8.61 19.13
C THR A 57 -1.03 -7.09 19.04
N GLY A 58 -0.02 -6.48 19.67
CA GLY A 58 0.26 -5.05 19.50
C GLY A 58 0.49 -4.68 18.03
N ALA A 59 1.23 -5.53 17.30
CA ALA A 59 1.51 -5.35 15.87
C ALA A 59 0.22 -5.34 15.03
N THR A 60 -0.68 -6.31 15.20
CA THR A 60 -1.92 -6.34 14.41
C THR A 60 -2.84 -5.16 14.71
N LYS A 61 -2.92 -4.72 15.98
CA LYS A 61 -3.67 -3.52 16.35
C LYS A 61 -3.11 -2.28 15.65
N ARG A 62 -1.77 -2.16 15.61
CA ARG A 62 -1.12 -1.05 14.90
C ARG A 62 -1.39 -1.11 13.40
N ILE A 63 -1.23 -2.25 12.75
CA ILE A 63 -1.46 -2.41 11.31
C ILE A 63 -2.89 -2.04 10.93
N VAL A 64 -3.88 -2.48 11.72
CA VAL A 64 -5.29 -2.11 11.50
C VAL A 64 -5.51 -0.62 11.69
N TRP A 65 -4.82 0.02 12.64
CA TRP A 65 -4.87 1.46 12.83
C TRP A 65 -4.23 2.19 11.64
N ASP A 66 -3.07 1.76 11.17
CA ASP A 66 -2.40 2.30 9.97
C ASP A 66 -3.29 2.18 8.72
N TYR A 67 -3.95 1.04 8.53
CA TYR A 67 -4.89 0.83 7.43
C TYR A 67 -6.04 1.84 7.46
N LYS A 68 -6.66 2.03 8.63
CA LYS A 68 -7.74 2.99 8.80
C LYS A 68 -7.30 4.42 8.51
N ASN A 69 -6.12 4.83 8.99
CA ASN A 69 -5.60 6.17 8.73
C ASN A 69 -5.25 6.35 7.25
N PHE A 70 -4.66 5.33 6.61
CA PHE A 70 -4.36 5.39 5.18
C PHE A 70 -5.62 5.62 4.33
N GLN A 71 -6.76 5.01 4.68
CA GLN A 71 -8.01 5.24 3.93
C GLN A 71 -8.55 6.67 4.07
N ILE A 72 -8.15 7.40 5.12
CA ILE A 72 -8.55 8.78 5.39
C ILE A 72 -7.53 9.75 4.77
N GLU A 73 -6.25 9.41 4.83
CA GLU A 73 -5.14 10.21 4.33
C GLU A 73 -5.03 10.09 2.80
N THR A 74 -5.46 11.14 2.09
CA THR A 74 -5.39 11.14 0.62
C THR A 74 -4.11 11.81 0.13
N PHE A 75 -3.18 11.03 -0.42
CA PHE A 75 -2.10 11.54 -1.28
C PHE A 75 -2.45 11.25 -2.74
N LYS A 76 -2.60 12.28 -3.57
CA LYS A 76 -3.08 12.11 -4.96
C LYS A 76 -2.21 11.16 -5.79
N GLY A 77 -0.91 11.06 -5.46
CA GLY A 77 0.03 10.22 -6.19
C GLY A 77 0.22 8.81 -5.66
N CYS A 78 -0.43 8.38 -4.57
CA CYS A 78 -0.18 7.03 -4.02
C CYS A 78 -1.43 6.45 -3.36
N LYS A 79 -1.61 5.14 -3.51
CA LYS A 79 -2.62 4.36 -2.79
C LYS A 79 -2.04 3.01 -2.41
N ALA A 80 -2.47 2.45 -1.27
CA ALA A 80 -2.11 1.13 -0.81
C ALA A 80 -3.35 0.35 -0.37
N GLU A 81 -3.34 -0.95 -0.61
CA GLU A 81 -4.42 -1.89 -0.29
C GLU A 81 -3.82 -3.20 0.25
N LEU A 82 -4.59 -3.90 1.09
CA LEU A 82 -4.24 -5.23 1.59
C LEU A 82 -4.45 -6.28 0.49
N VAL A 83 -3.54 -7.26 0.41
CA VAL A 83 -3.61 -8.33 -0.59
C VAL A 83 -4.26 -9.59 0.00
N ASP A 84 -3.50 -10.40 0.72
CA ASP A 84 -3.92 -11.71 1.24
C ASP A 84 -3.98 -11.76 2.78
N SER A 85 -3.30 -10.83 3.45
CA SER A 85 -3.07 -10.80 4.89
C SER A 85 -2.82 -9.37 5.38
N LEU A 86 -2.96 -9.14 6.69
CA LEU A 86 -2.64 -7.85 7.31
C LEU A 86 -1.17 -7.42 7.13
N PHE A 87 -0.29 -8.39 6.87
CA PHE A 87 1.15 -8.16 6.77
C PHE A 87 1.63 -7.97 5.33
N HIS A 88 0.74 -8.06 4.34
CA HIS A 88 1.09 -8.00 2.94
C HIS A 88 0.20 -6.99 2.22
N TRP A 89 0.86 -5.95 1.73
CA TRP A 89 0.23 -4.82 1.08
C TRP A 89 0.82 -4.63 -0.30
N GLU A 90 0.00 -4.13 -1.19
CA GLU A 90 0.44 -3.61 -2.48
C GLU A 90 0.09 -2.12 -2.54
N ALA A 91 1.01 -1.34 -3.07
CA ALA A 91 0.83 0.09 -3.28
C ALA A 91 1.07 0.45 -4.74
N ILE A 92 0.30 1.41 -5.23
CA ILE A 92 0.48 2.06 -6.51
C ILE A 92 0.95 3.49 -6.28
N MET A 93 1.92 3.94 -7.07
CA MET A 93 2.51 5.27 -7.00
C MET A 93 2.57 5.85 -8.41
N ILE A 94 2.06 7.06 -8.59
CA ILE A 94 2.22 7.85 -9.81
C ILE A 94 3.53 8.62 -9.67
N GLY A 95 4.36 8.57 -10.72
CA GLY A 95 5.64 9.22 -10.75
C GLY A 95 5.56 10.73 -10.48
N PRO A 96 6.47 11.29 -9.69
CA PRO A 96 6.49 12.72 -9.40
C PRO A 96 6.63 13.56 -10.66
N LYS A 97 5.87 14.66 -10.71
CA LYS A 97 6.01 15.67 -11.76
C LYS A 97 7.41 16.28 -11.71
N ASP A 98 7.87 16.77 -12.86
CA ASP A 98 9.17 17.43 -13.02
C ASP A 98 10.37 16.53 -12.71
N THR A 99 10.16 15.20 -12.74
CA THR A 99 11.21 14.19 -12.64
C THR A 99 11.20 13.29 -13.88
N PRO A 100 12.29 12.54 -14.14
CA PRO A 100 12.32 11.53 -15.20
C PRO A 100 11.23 10.45 -15.09
N TYR A 101 10.59 10.34 -13.92
CA TYR A 101 9.58 9.34 -13.60
C TYR A 101 8.15 9.82 -13.85
N ALA A 102 7.96 11.08 -14.26
CA ALA A 102 6.65 11.68 -14.48
C ALA A 102 5.75 10.80 -15.36
N ASP A 103 4.46 10.76 -15.00
CA ASP A 103 3.40 9.97 -15.65
C ASP A 103 3.58 8.43 -15.58
N GLY A 104 4.70 7.95 -15.02
CA GLY A 104 4.91 6.54 -14.75
C GLY A 104 3.99 6.00 -13.66
N VAL A 105 3.57 4.75 -13.80
CA VAL A 105 2.83 3.98 -12.79
C VAL A 105 3.76 2.96 -12.17
N PHE A 106 3.99 3.06 -10.86
CA PHE A 106 4.90 2.22 -10.12
C PHE A 106 4.15 1.39 -9.09
N LEU A 107 4.31 0.08 -9.14
CA LEU A 107 3.78 -0.87 -8.17
C LEU A 107 4.84 -1.22 -7.15
N LEU A 108 4.45 -1.24 -5.89
CA LEU A 108 5.28 -1.57 -4.75
C LEU A 108 4.61 -2.66 -3.93
N LYS A 109 5.43 -3.53 -3.35
CA LYS A 109 5.03 -4.55 -2.40
C LYS A 109 5.63 -4.22 -1.05
N ILE A 110 4.79 -4.26 -0.02
CA ILE A 110 5.18 -3.95 1.36
C ILE A 110 4.87 -5.17 2.22
N TYR A 111 5.89 -5.66 2.90
CA TYR A 111 5.78 -6.77 3.83
C TYR A 111 6.11 -6.31 5.25
N LEU A 112 5.19 -6.57 6.16
CA LEU A 112 5.33 -6.29 7.58
C LEU A 112 5.70 -7.59 8.29
N SER A 113 6.63 -7.53 9.23
CA SER A 113 6.94 -8.69 10.06
C SER A 113 5.98 -8.78 11.26
N PRO A 114 5.93 -9.92 11.97
CA PRO A 114 5.23 -10.00 13.26
C PRO A 114 5.75 -9.00 14.31
N GLY A 115 6.98 -8.50 14.15
CA GLY A 115 7.61 -7.47 14.98
C GLY A 115 7.34 -6.03 14.50
N HIS A 116 6.31 -5.81 13.67
CA HIS A 116 5.97 -4.50 13.12
C HIS A 116 5.83 -3.41 14.19
N SER A 117 6.09 -2.17 13.77
CA SER A 117 6.50 -0.99 14.54
C SER A 117 7.97 -0.99 14.93
N PHE A 118 8.49 -2.05 15.55
CA PHE A 118 9.88 -2.09 15.99
C PHE A 118 10.83 -2.65 14.93
N GLN A 119 10.31 -3.46 14.01
CA GLN A 119 11.00 -3.88 12.79
C GLN A 119 10.45 -3.11 11.60
N HIS A 120 11.37 -2.61 10.77
CA HIS A 120 11.01 -1.89 9.56
C HIS A 120 10.30 -2.80 8.56
N PRO A 121 9.37 -2.27 7.76
CA PRO A 121 8.81 -2.99 6.62
C PRO A 121 9.89 -3.36 5.59
N LYS A 122 9.68 -4.46 4.87
CA LYS A 122 10.40 -4.75 3.64
C LYS A 122 9.61 -4.17 2.48
N VAL A 123 10.23 -3.30 1.70
CA VAL A 123 9.60 -2.65 0.54
C VAL A 123 10.35 -2.99 -0.73
N LYS A 124 9.59 -3.31 -1.77
CA LYS A 124 10.12 -3.71 -3.07
C LYS A 124 9.25 -3.15 -4.19
N PHE A 125 9.84 -2.46 -5.16
CA PHE A 125 9.17 -2.16 -6.42
C PHE A 125 8.97 -3.45 -7.22
N LEU A 126 7.74 -3.68 -7.66
CA LEU A 126 7.40 -4.70 -8.66
C LEU A 126 7.73 -4.19 -10.05
N THR A 127 7.51 -2.90 -10.28
CA THR A 127 7.95 -2.19 -11.48
C THR A 127 9.47 -2.11 -11.51
N LYS A 128 10.07 -2.32 -12.69
CA LYS A 128 11.51 -2.08 -12.87
C LYS A 128 11.77 -0.57 -12.88
N VAL A 129 12.73 -0.13 -12.08
CA VAL A 129 13.02 1.30 -11.91
C VAL A 129 14.51 1.56 -12.08
N TYR A 130 14.84 2.57 -12.88
CA TYR A 130 16.22 3.04 -13.05
C TYR A 130 16.48 4.18 -12.05
N HIS A 131 16.99 3.85 -10.86
CA HIS A 131 17.16 4.83 -9.78
C HIS A 131 18.33 4.43 -8.85
N PRO A 132 19.19 5.37 -8.39
CA PRO A 132 20.36 5.07 -7.56
C PRO A 132 20.03 4.31 -6.26
N ASN A 133 18.92 4.65 -5.62
CA ASN A 133 18.47 4.06 -4.35
C ASN A 133 17.46 2.91 -4.49
N ILE A 134 17.26 2.36 -5.70
CA ILE A 134 16.41 1.19 -5.93
C ILE A 134 17.29 0.10 -6.54
N GLY A 135 17.33 -1.07 -5.89
CA GLY A 135 18.12 -2.18 -6.40
C GLY A 135 17.58 -2.72 -7.73
N ARG A 136 18.41 -3.44 -8.48
CA ARG A 136 17.98 -4.13 -9.73
C ARG A 136 16.89 -5.16 -9.49
N ASP A 137 16.83 -5.71 -8.28
CA ASP A 137 15.77 -6.58 -7.81
C ASP A 137 14.50 -5.80 -7.41
N GLY A 138 14.54 -4.48 -7.31
CA GLY A 138 13.44 -3.60 -6.89
C GLY A 138 13.49 -3.22 -5.41
N ARG A 139 14.45 -3.70 -4.62
CA ARG A 139 14.49 -3.42 -3.17
C ARG A 139 14.73 -1.94 -2.89
N VAL A 140 14.10 -1.45 -1.81
CA VAL A 140 14.30 -0.10 -1.27
C VAL A 140 14.82 -0.21 0.16
N CYS A 141 15.91 0.48 0.47
CA CYS A 141 16.43 0.54 1.83
C CYS A 141 15.64 1.57 2.65
N VAL A 142 14.77 1.09 3.54
CA VAL A 142 13.93 1.94 4.42
C VAL A 142 14.41 1.96 5.87
N GLU A 143 15.43 1.17 6.22
CA GLU A 143 15.93 1.00 7.59
C GLU A 143 16.32 2.33 8.24
N LYS A 144 17.07 3.17 7.54
CA LYS A 144 17.52 4.48 8.02
C LYS A 144 16.39 5.50 8.18
N SER A 145 15.28 5.30 7.47
CA SER A 145 14.15 6.22 7.47
C SER A 145 12.98 5.73 8.32
N TRP A 146 13.02 4.50 8.83
CA TRP A 146 11.95 3.92 9.62
C TRP A 146 12.04 4.32 11.09
N CYS A 147 10.91 4.71 11.66
CA CYS A 147 10.74 4.89 13.10
C CYS A 147 9.40 4.26 13.51
N PRO A 148 9.28 3.65 14.70
CA PRO A 148 8.02 3.03 15.16
C PRO A 148 6.80 3.98 15.20
N SER A 149 7.03 5.29 15.20
CA SER A 149 5.96 6.28 15.10
C SER A 149 5.40 6.40 13.68
N LEU A 150 6.16 6.05 12.63
CA LEU A 150 5.74 6.21 11.25
C LEU A 150 4.60 5.25 10.88
N THR A 151 3.63 5.78 10.14
CA THR A 151 2.58 4.98 9.51
C THR A 151 3.05 4.43 8.16
N ILE A 152 2.37 3.40 7.64
CA ILE A 152 2.58 2.94 6.26
C ILE A 152 2.38 4.07 5.24
N PHE A 153 1.44 4.98 5.48
CA PHE A 153 1.25 6.17 4.65
C PHE A 153 2.48 7.08 4.67
N GLN A 154 2.98 7.42 5.85
CA GLN A 154 4.18 8.25 6.00
C GLN A 154 5.42 7.58 5.40
N LEU A 155 5.54 6.26 5.53
CA LEU A 155 6.60 5.51 4.85
C LEU A 155 6.53 5.65 3.33
N LEU A 156 5.33 5.54 2.74
CA LEU A 156 5.15 5.73 1.30
C LEU A 156 5.46 7.17 0.86
N LEU A 157 5.15 8.18 1.69
CA LEU A 157 5.55 9.57 1.44
C LEU A 157 7.08 9.74 1.47
N VAL A 158 7.76 9.11 2.43
CA VAL A 158 9.24 9.12 2.49
C VAL A 158 9.83 8.48 1.24
N ILE A 159 9.29 7.34 0.80
CA ILE A 159 9.72 6.67 -0.44
C ILE A 159 9.48 7.59 -1.64
N TYR A 160 8.31 8.23 -1.73
CA TYR A 160 8.00 9.18 -2.80
C TYR A 160 8.99 10.35 -2.81
N ALA A 161 9.33 10.92 -1.65
CA ALA A 161 10.29 12.02 -1.55
C ALA A 161 11.70 11.61 -1.98
N ARG A 162 12.15 10.40 -1.61
CA ARG A 162 13.43 9.82 -2.06
C ARG A 162 13.43 9.48 -3.55
N PHE A 163 12.27 9.08 -4.07
CA PHE A 163 12.08 8.79 -5.48
C PHE A 163 12.18 10.07 -6.33
N SER A 164 11.68 11.19 -5.81
CA SER A 164 11.86 12.51 -6.42
C SER A 164 13.29 13.06 -6.30
N ASN A 165 13.97 12.74 -5.20
CA ASN A 165 15.29 13.29 -4.87
C ASN A 165 16.29 12.14 -4.62
N PRO A 166 16.91 11.60 -5.68
CA PRO A 166 17.90 10.55 -5.53
C PRO A 166 19.05 10.97 -4.60
N GLU A 167 19.51 10.03 -3.76
CA GLU A 167 20.58 10.20 -2.78
C GLU A 167 21.81 9.41 -3.25
N PRO A 168 22.68 9.99 -4.10
CA PRO A 168 23.72 9.24 -4.78
C PRO A 168 24.96 8.98 -3.89
N ASP A 169 24.96 9.47 -2.64
CA ASP A 169 26.00 9.21 -1.63
C ASP A 169 25.71 7.95 -0.79
N ASP A 170 24.47 7.44 -0.82
CA ASP A 170 24.06 6.16 -0.23
C ASP A 170 23.33 5.27 -1.26
N PRO A 171 23.99 4.89 -2.37
CA PRO A 171 23.33 4.18 -3.45
C PRO A 171 23.17 2.68 -3.16
N ILE A 172 22.12 2.10 -3.73
CA ILE A 172 21.99 0.64 -3.87
C ILE A 172 22.64 0.19 -5.18
N ASP A 173 22.49 0.98 -6.25
CA ASP A 173 23.16 0.77 -7.54
C ASP A 173 24.20 1.89 -7.77
N CYS A 174 25.47 1.55 -7.53
CA CYS A 174 26.59 2.49 -7.64
C CYS A 174 26.82 2.98 -9.07
N GLU A 175 26.48 2.18 -10.09
CA GLU A 175 26.67 2.53 -11.50
C GLU A 175 25.68 3.64 -11.89
N ILE A 176 24.41 3.46 -11.54
CA ILE A 176 23.37 4.48 -11.75
C ILE A 176 23.69 5.75 -10.95
N ALA A 177 24.18 5.61 -9.71
CA ALA A 177 24.58 6.75 -8.89
C ALA A 177 25.75 7.54 -9.48
N GLN A 178 26.75 6.85 -10.03
CA GLN A 178 27.88 7.50 -10.68
C GLN A 178 27.43 8.27 -11.94
N MET A 179 26.52 7.69 -12.73
CA MET A 179 25.93 8.36 -13.89
C MET A 179 25.11 9.59 -13.46
N TYR A 180 24.33 9.48 -12.38
CA TYR A 180 23.59 10.61 -11.82
C TYR A 180 24.52 11.77 -11.43
N LYS A 181 25.68 11.48 -10.84
CA LYS A 181 26.67 12.49 -10.43
C LYS A 181 27.44 13.11 -11.60
N THR A 182 27.80 12.32 -12.61
CA THR A 182 28.74 12.73 -13.67
C THR A 182 28.08 13.07 -15.01
N GLN A 183 26.93 12.48 -15.31
CA GLN A 183 26.27 12.51 -16.61
C GLN A 183 24.76 12.68 -16.43
N ARG A 184 24.35 13.77 -15.77
CA ARG A 184 22.96 13.99 -15.35
C ARG A 184 21.94 13.92 -16.51
N ILE A 185 22.26 14.50 -17.66
CA ILE A 185 21.37 14.49 -18.83
C ILE A 185 21.12 13.04 -19.30
N GLN A 186 22.18 12.25 -19.44
CA GLN A 186 22.08 10.86 -19.87
C GLN A 186 21.34 9.99 -18.84
N TYR A 187 21.56 10.23 -17.54
CA TYR A 187 20.77 9.61 -16.49
C TYR A 187 19.28 9.91 -16.64
N ASP A 188 18.90 11.19 -16.83
CA ASP A 188 17.51 11.61 -16.94
C ASP A 188 16.84 11.06 -18.21
N GLU A 189 17.59 10.87 -19.29
CA GLU A 189 17.14 10.17 -20.51
C GLU A 189 16.89 8.68 -20.25
N ASN A 190 17.86 7.98 -19.69
CA ASN A 190 17.74 6.56 -19.37
C ASN A 190 16.57 6.28 -18.41
N ALA A 191 16.42 7.12 -17.38
CA ALA A 191 15.32 7.02 -16.42
C ALA A 191 13.95 7.26 -17.07
N ARG A 192 13.83 8.23 -17.99
CA ARG A 192 12.59 8.45 -18.77
C ARG A 192 12.27 7.27 -19.67
N ASP A 193 13.26 6.70 -20.34
CA ASP A 193 13.06 5.56 -21.24
C ASP A 193 12.64 4.31 -20.47
N TRP A 194 13.25 4.05 -19.32
CA TRP A 194 12.82 2.97 -18.42
C TRP A 194 11.42 3.19 -17.90
N THR A 195 11.08 4.42 -17.50
CA THR A 195 9.74 4.77 -17.02
C THR A 195 8.69 4.47 -18.09
N LYS A 196 8.89 4.96 -19.32
CA LYS A 196 7.97 4.68 -20.44
C LYS A 196 7.84 3.19 -20.75
N LYS A 197 8.94 2.44 -20.62
CA LYS A 197 8.98 1.01 -20.97
C LYS A 197 8.34 0.11 -19.92
N TYR A 198 8.54 0.40 -18.64
CA TYR A 198 8.19 -0.52 -17.55
C TYR A 198 7.10 0.00 -16.62
N ALA A 199 6.98 1.31 -16.43
CA ALA A 199 6.06 1.92 -15.47
C ALA A 199 4.70 2.25 -16.13
N THR A 200 4.04 1.24 -16.70
CA THR A 200 2.77 1.42 -17.42
C THR A 200 1.56 1.02 -16.59
N ALA A 201 0.37 1.50 -16.96
CA ALA A 201 -0.88 1.18 -16.28
C ALA A 201 -1.35 -0.28 -16.46
N SER A 202 -0.73 -1.04 -17.37
CA SER A 202 -1.11 -2.42 -17.71
C SER A 202 -0.32 -3.49 -16.95
N GLN A 203 0.42 -3.10 -15.90
CA GLN A 203 1.19 -4.03 -15.09
C GLN A 203 0.28 -5.01 -14.33
N GLU A 204 0.73 -6.26 -14.21
CA GLU A 204 0.06 -7.27 -13.40
C GLU A 204 0.15 -6.90 -11.92
N SER A 205 -1.01 -6.91 -11.25
CA SER A 205 -1.18 -6.51 -9.85
C SER A 205 -2.16 -7.45 -9.17
N ALA A 206 -1.97 -7.68 -7.87
CA ALA A 206 -2.95 -8.41 -7.07
C ALA A 206 -4.21 -7.58 -6.76
N ILE A 207 -4.15 -6.27 -7.00
CA ILE A 207 -5.21 -5.30 -6.70
C ILE A 207 -5.68 -4.64 -8.00
N ASP A 208 -7.00 -4.53 -8.18
CA ASP A 208 -7.55 -3.74 -9.29
C ASP A 208 -7.40 -2.24 -9.02
N TRP A 209 -6.41 -1.62 -9.68
CA TRP A 209 -6.13 -0.20 -9.59
C TRP A 209 -6.93 0.66 -10.58
N SER A 210 -7.82 0.08 -11.39
CA SER A 210 -8.53 0.78 -12.47
C SER A 210 -9.24 2.04 -11.97
N ARG A 211 -9.88 1.98 -10.80
CA ARG A 211 -10.57 3.14 -10.21
C ARG A 211 -9.58 4.25 -9.82
N PHE A 212 -8.45 3.89 -9.20
CA PHE A 212 -7.43 4.86 -8.81
C PHE A 212 -6.79 5.54 -10.04
N LEU A 213 -6.48 4.75 -11.06
CA LEU A 213 -5.88 5.24 -12.31
C LEU A 213 -6.85 6.15 -13.08
N LYS A 214 -8.15 5.81 -13.15
CA LYS A 214 -9.19 6.68 -13.74
C LYS A 214 -9.34 7.99 -12.97
N ASN A 215 -9.40 7.94 -11.64
CA ASN A 215 -9.53 9.13 -10.80
C ASN A 215 -8.36 10.11 -10.95
N ASN A 216 -7.17 9.58 -11.23
CA ASN A 216 -5.96 10.36 -11.48
C ASN A 216 -5.71 10.66 -12.97
N LYS A 217 -6.69 10.37 -13.85
CA LYS A 217 -6.62 10.65 -15.29
C LYS A 217 -5.43 9.98 -16.01
N ILE A 218 -4.98 8.83 -15.51
CA ILE A 218 -3.91 8.03 -16.13
C ILE A 218 -4.46 7.10 -17.20
N LEU A 219 -5.63 6.51 -16.97
CA LEU A 219 -6.37 5.78 -18.00
C LEU A 219 -7.31 6.78 -18.67
N GLU A 220 -7.07 7.11 -19.95
CA GLU A 220 -8.07 7.82 -20.73
C GLU A 220 -9.34 6.96 -20.83
N PRO A 221 -10.55 7.55 -20.76
CA PRO A 221 -11.75 6.84 -21.13
C PRO A 221 -11.57 6.40 -22.58
N THR A 222 -11.67 5.09 -22.83
CA THR A 222 -11.71 4.54 -24.18
C THR A 222 -12.72 5.37 -24.95
N LYS A 223 -12.26 6.11 -25.97
CA LYS A 223 -13.19 6.73 -26.92
C LYS A 223 -14.01 5.56 -27.45
N LEU A 224 -15.30 5.53 -27.09
CA LEU A 224 -16.27 4.68 -27.75
C LEU A 224 -16.13 5.06 -29.23
N VAL A 225 -15.61 4.12 -30.01
CA VAL A 225 -15.63 4.22 -31.46
C VAL A 225 -17.10 4.04 -31.80
N ASP A 226 -17.72 5.14 -32.28
CA ASP A 226 -19.11 5.18 -32.76
C ASP A 226 -19.36 4.14 -33.86
#